data_AF-A0A9N9N2I8-F1
#
_entry.id   AF-A0A9N9N2I8-F1
#
_cell.length_a   1.000
_cell.length_b   1.000
_cell.length_c   1.000
_cell.angle_alpha   90.00
_cell.angle_beta   90.00
_cell.angle_gamma   90.00
#
_symmetry.space_group_name_H-M   'P 1'
#
loop_
_entity.id
_entity.type
_entity.pdbx_description
1 polymer ?
#
loop_
_entity_poly.entity_id
_entity_poly.type
_entity_poly.pdbx_seq_one_letter_code
_entity_poly.pdbx_strand_id
1 'polypeptide(L)'
;HESVNQPLFGESSTTDNLLMIYETILNSMLETCVNDFDMEDVRSEIAKQVPIGCNTSPPNVVILKPGDPPNCNDNVHAACEMYRDDLPRGSNDHLYIVCNQAIFGRLISYKEIHKD
;
A
#
# COMPACT_ATOMS: atom_id res chain seq x y z
N HIS A 1 -8.50 -5.84 -36.06
CA HIS A 1 -8.45 -6.05 -34.60
C HIS A 1 -8.09 -4.71 -34.00
N GLU A 2 -9.08 -3.88 -33.67
CA GLU A 2 -8.84 -2.57 -33.07
C GLU A 2 -8.49 -2.78 -31.59
N SER A 3 -7.32 -2.30 -31.17
CA SER A 3 -6.94 -2.29 -29.76
C SER A 3 -7.75 -1.21 -29.05
N VAL A 4 -8.63 -1.60 -28.14
CA VAL A 4 -9.31 -0.66 -27.25
C VAL A 4 -8.24 0.01 -26.39
N ASN A 5 -8.05 1.29 -26.64
CA ASN A 5 -7.10 2.17 -25.95
C ASN A 5 -7.66 2.42 -24.55
N GLN A 6 -7.39 1.52 -23.60
CA GLN A 6 -7.75 1.76 -22.20
C GLN A 6 -6.85 2.87 -21.66
N PRO A 7 -7.42 3.93 -21.04
CA PRO A 7 -6.63 5.04 -20.55
C PRO A 7 -5.69 4.57 -19.44
N LEU A 8 -4.46 5.11 -19.44
CA LEU A 8 -3.39 4.78 -18.49
C LEU A 8 -3.81 5.00 -17.02
N PHE A 9 -4.76 5.91 -16.82
CA PHE A 9 -5.46 6.16 -15.57
C PHE A 9 -6.96 6.23 -15.86
N GLY A 10 -7.77 5.56 -15.06
CA GLY A 10 -9.23 5.52 -15.22
C GLY A 10 -9.92 5.20 -13.90
N GLU A 11 -11.25 5.19 -13.92
CA GLU A 11 -12.07 4.75 -12.79
C GLU A 11 -11.61 3.37 -12.34
N SER A 12 -11.23 3.28 -11.07
CA SER A 12 -10.94 2.00 -10.45
C SER A 12 -12.28 1.35 -10.16
N SER A 13 -12.48 0.13 -10.68
CA SER A 13 -13.64 -0.68 -10.31
C SER A 13 -13.75 -0.84 -8.78
N THR A 14 -12.65 -0.73 -8.04
CA THR A 14 -12.66 -0.70 -6.57
C THR A 14 -13.34 0.57 -6.05
N THR A 15 -13.04 1.73 -6.63
CA THR A 15 -13.65 3.01 -6.26
C THR A 15 -15.14 3.01 -6.60
N ASP A 16 -15.52 2.54 -7.78
CA ASP A 16 -16.93 2.52 -8.23
C ASP A 16 -17.77 1.59 -7.35
N ASN A 17 -17.25 0.40 -7.05
CA ASN A 17 -17.91 -0.54 -6.14
C ASN A 17 -18.06 0.04 -4.73
N LEU A 18 -17.03 0.74 -4.23
CA LEU A 18 -17.09 1.37 -2.92
C LEU A 18 -18.12 2.50 -2.87
N LEU A 19 -18.21 3.31 -3.94
CA LEU A 19 -19.22 4.36 -4.06
C LEU A 19 -20.63 3.77 -4.05
N MET A 20 -20.89 2.73 -4.83
CA MET A 20 -22.19 2.04 -4.83
C MET A 20 -22.58 1.52 -3.44
N ILE A 21 -21.63 0.98 -2.68
CA ILE A 21 -21.88 0.50 -1.31
C ILE A 21 -22.33 1.67 -0.42
N TYR A 22 -21.61 2.81 -0.46
CA TYR A 22 -21.97 3.98 0.34
C TYR A 22 -23.35 4.55 -0.01
N GLU A 23 -23.64 4.70 -1.30
CA GLU A 23 -24.94 5.19 -1.77
C GLU A 23 -26.08 4.26 -1.34
N THR A 24 -25.87 2.94 -1.46
CA THR A 24 -26.87 1.94 -1.05
C THR A 24 -27.17 2.02 0.45
N ILE A 25 -26.12 2.13 1.28
CA ILE A 25 -26.27 2.25 2.74
C ILE A 25 -27.04 3.52 3.08
N LEU A 26 -26.62 4.66 2.55
CA LEU A 26 -27.22 5.95 2.89
C LEU A 26 -28.70 6.01 2.47
N ASN A 27 -29.01 5.57 1.24
CA ASN A 27 -30.39 5.54 0.76
C ASN A 27 -31.26 4.59 1.59
N SER A 28 -30.76 3.40 1.95
CA SER A 28 -31.48 2.48 2.83
C SER A 28 -31.77 3.13 4.18
N MET A 29 -30.79 3.82 4.80
CA MET A 29 -30.98 4.49 6.09
C MET A 29 -31.98 5.64 6.00
N LEU A 30 -31.94 6.44 4.92
CA LEU A 30 -32.91 7.52 4.70
C LEU A 30 -34.35 6.99 4.59
N GLU A 31 -34.54 5.82 3.97
CA GLU A 31 -35.85 5.18 3.84
C GLU A 31 -36.33 4.54 5.16
N THR A 32 -35.45 3.89 5.91
CA THR A 32 -35.84 3.08 7.08
C THR A 32 -35.84 3.84 8.40
N CYS A 33 -35.01 4.87 8.55
CA CYS A 33 -34.75 5.50 9.85
C CYS A 33 -35.53 6.81 10.07
N VAL A 34 -36.43 7.22 9.17
CA VAL A 34 -37.29 8.43 9.32
C VAL A 34 -36.48 9.69 9.74
N ASN A 35 -35.28 9.86 9.18
CA ASN A 35 -34.33 10.93 9.53
C ASN A 35 -33.88 10.97 11.01
N ASP A 36 -34.09 9.89 11.76
CA ASP A 36 -33.62 9.71 13.13
C ASP A 36 -32.43 8.73 13.14
N PHE A 37 -31.30 9.22 12.66
CA PHE A 37 -30.01 8.54 12.73
C PHE A 37 -28.90 9.58 12.84
N ASP A 38 -27.78 9.18 13.43
CA ASP A 38 -26.60 10.03 13.55
C ASP A 38 -25.38 9.44 12.83
N MET A 39 -24.22 10.08 13.01
CA MET A 39 -22.98 9.66 12.37
C MET A 39 -22.44 8.32 12.89
N GLU A 40 -22.76 7.93 14.13
CA GLU A 40 -22.37 6.65 14.68
C GLU A 40 -23.18 5.52 14.04
N ASP A 41 -24.47 5.75 13.78
CA ASP A 41 -25.30 4.82 13.00
C ASP A 41 -24.76 4.63 11.59
N VAL A 42 -24.42 5.74 10.90
CA VAL A 42 -23.83 5.69 9.55
C VAL A 42 -22.51 4.93 9.57
N ARG A 43 -21.64 5.21 10.55
CA ARG A 43 -20.36 4.50 10.68
C ARG A 43 -20.56 3.02 10.94
N SER A 44 -21.55 2.66 11.75
CA SER A 44 -21.91 1.27 12.07
C SER A 44 -22.39 0.52 10.83
N GLU A 45 -23.26 1.10 10.01
CA GLU A 45 -23.72 0.45 8.78
C GLU A 45 -22.62 0.32 7.73
N ILE A 46 -21.77 1.34 7.58
CA ILE A 46 -20.58 1.26 6.72
C ILE A 46 -19.67 0.12 7.16
N ALA A 47 -19.41 0.01 8.47
CA ALA A 47 -18.53 -1.01 9.04
C ALA A 47 -18.99 -2.46 8.78
N LYS A 48 -20.29 -2.68 8.57
CA LYS A 48 -20.83 -4.01 8.25
C LYS A 48 -20.50 -4.48 6.84
N GLN A 49 -20.29 -3.54 5.90
CA GLN A 49 -20.07 -3.84 4.48
C GLN A 49 -18.66 -3.51 4.01
N VAL A 50 -18.04 -2.50 4.61
CA VAL A 50 -16.68 -2.05 4.30
C VAL A 50 -15.76 -2.52 5.43
N PRO A 51 -14.77 -3.38 5.13
CA PRO A 51 -13.80 -3.81 6.13
C PRO A 51 -13.12 -2.61 6.80
N ILE A 52 -13.23 -2.52 8.13
CA ILE A 52 -12.51 -1.50 8.88
C ILE A 52 -11.04 -1.91 8.96
N GLY A 53 -10.18 -1.08 8.37
CA GLY A 53 -8.73 -1.28 8.41
C GLY A 53 -8.25 -2.38 7.46
N CYS A 54 -7.02 -2.84 7.69
CA CYS A 54 -6.47 -3.98 6.97
C CYS A 54 -6.73 -5.23 7.82
N ASN A 55 -7.48 -6.21 7.30
CA ASN A 55 -7.65 -7.53 7.94
C ASN A 55 -6.35 -8.37 7.94
N THR A 56 -5.21 -7.73 7.74
CA THR A 56 -3.90 -8.37 7.80
C THR A 56 -3.37 -8.28 9.23
N SER A 57 -2.61 -9.29 9.63
CA SER A 57 -1.82 -9.19 10.84
C SER A 57 -1.01 -7.88 10.82
N PRO A 58 -0.91 -7.15 11.94
CA PRO A 58 -0.07 -5.96 12.01
C PRO A 58 1.29 -6.26 11.37
N PRO A 59 1.75 -5.45 10.41
CA PRO A 59 3.04 -5.69 9.81
C PRO A 59 4.11 -5.60 10.89
N ASN A 60 5.09 -6.49 10.84
CA ASN A 60 6.31 -6.33 11.63
C ASN A 60 7.09 -5.16 11.04
N VAL A 61 6.77 -3.94 11.50
CA VAL A 61 7.45 -2.72 11.07
C VAL A 61 8.74 -2.59 11.86
N VAL A 62 9.86 -2.81 11.19
CA VAL A 62 11.19 -2.48 11.72
C VAL A 62 11.59 -1.11 11.19
N ILE A 63 11.73 -0.14 12.10
CA ILE A 63 12.31 1.16 11.78
C ILE A 63 13.82 1.03 11.94
N LEU A 64 14.54 0.97 10.82
CA LEU A 64 16.00 0.90 10.81
C LEU A 64 16.59 2.19 11.37
N LYS A 65 17.78 2.10 11.95
CA LYS A 65 18.56 3.28 12.34
C LYS A 65 18.77 4.18 11.12
N PRO A 66 18.64 5.52 11.24
CA PRO A 66 18.90 6.42 10.13
C PRO A 66 20.36 6.28 9.66
N GLY A 67 20.54 5.95 8.39
CA GLY A 67 21.82 6.00 7.68
C GLY A 67 22.07 7.37 7.04
N ASP A 68 23.14 7.47 6.26
CA ASP A 68 23.46 8.68 5.51
C ASP A 68 22.42 8.97 4.41
N PRO A 69 22.28 10.24 3.96
CA PRO A 69 21.34 10.61 2.92
C PRO A 69 21.57 9.79 1.63
N PRO A 70 20.50 9.27 0.98
CA PRO A 70 20.63 8.41 -0.19
C PRO A 70 20.91 9.21 -1.48
N ASN A 71 21.90 10.11 -1.44
CA ASN A 71 22.26 11.01 -2.54
C ASN A 71 23.27 10.38 -3.52
N CYS A 72 24.01 9.37 -3.09
CA CYS A 72 24.98 8.62 -3.88
C CYS A 72 24.68 7.11 -3.85
N ASN A 73 25.41 6.33 -4.67
CA ASN A 73 25.25 4.88 -4.70
C ASN A 73 25.66 4.25 -3.37
N ASP A 74 26.82 4.62 -2.84
CA ASP A 74 27.40 4.03 -1.62
C ASP A 74 26.46 4.12 -0.42
N ASN A 75 25.81 5.27 -0.22
CA ASN A 75 24.86 5.44 0.89
C ASN A 75 23.59 4.59 0.71
N VAL A 76 23.12 4.43 -0.54
CA VAL A 76 21.99 3.53 -0.84
C VAL A 76 22.38 2.07 -0.61
N HIS A 77 23.61 1.69 -1.01
CA HIS A 77 24.14 0.35 -0.80
C HIS A 77 24.27 0.05 0.70
N ALA A 78 24.85 0.96 1.47
CA ALA A 78 24.97 0.83 2.92
C ALA A 78 23.59 0.66 3.59
N ALA A 79 22.57 1.38 3.14
CA ALA A 79 21.20 1.19 3.64
C ALA A 79 20.63 -0.20 3.32
N CYS A 80 20.96 -0.77 2.16
CA CYS A 80 20.57 -2.13 1.81
C CYS A 80 21.27 -3.18 2.68
N GLU A 81 22.56 -2.98 2.97
CA GLU A 81 23.33 -3.84 3.87
C GLU A 81 22.73 -3.83 5.28
N MET A 82 22.44 -2.64 5.83
CA MET A 82 21.77 -2.52 7.13
C MET A 82 20.43 -3.25 7.14
N TYR A 83 19.62 -3.08 6.09
CA TYR A 83 18.33 -3.74 6.01
C TYR A 83 18.47 -5.27 5.93
N ARG A 84 19.45 -5.78 5.17
CA ARG A 84 19.75 -7.21 5.10
C ARG A 84 20.21 -7.76 6.45
N ASP A 85 21.06 -7.03 7.16
CA ASP A 85 21.63 -7.47 8.45
C ASP A 85 20.61 -7.47 9.59
N ASP A 86 19.63 -6.56 9.54
CA ASP A 86 18.53 -6.47 10.51
C ASP A 86 17.41 -7.50 10.27
N LEU A 87 17.34 -8.11 9.09
CA LEU A 87 16.37 -9.16 8.79
C LEU A 87 16.76 -10.51 9.42
N PRO A 88 15.81 -11.25 10.03
CA PRO A 88 16.08 -12.60 10.52
C PRO A 88 16.59 -13.48 9.37
N ARG A 89 17.71 -14.19 9.55
CA ARG A 89 18.40 -15.04 8.53
C ARG A 89 17.59 -16.27 8.06
N GLY A 90 16.26 -16.24 8.14
CA GLY A 90 15.37 -17.40 8.02
C GLY A 90 14.39 -17.41 6.86
N SER A 91 14.34 -16.40 5.99
CA SER A 91 13.33 -16.39 4.92
C SER A 91 13.74 -15.54 3.72
N ASN A 92 14.15 -16.22 2.64
CA ASN A 92 14.56 -15.70 1.33
C ASN A 92 15.81 -14.80 1.31
N ASP A 93 16.76 -15.16 0.44
CA ASP A 93 17.94 -14.36 0.08
C ASP A 93 17.59 -13.10 -0.74
N HIS A 94 16.32 -12.66 -0.71
CA HIS A 94 15.80 -11.58 -1.53
C HIS A 94 15.34 -10.41 -0.68
N LEU A 95 15.96 -9.26 -0.93
CA LEU A 95 15.62 -8.00 -0.32
C LEU A 95 14.53 -7.29 -1.15
N TYR A 96 13.31 -7.18 -0.61
CA TYR A 96 12.24 -6.43 -1.25
C TYR A 96 12.29 -4.96 -0.82
N ILE A 97 12.52 -4.05 -1.77
CA ILE A 97 12.66 -2.61 -1.52
C ILE A 97 11.65 -1.83 -2.36
N VAL A 98 10.79 -1.03 -1.71
CA VAL A 98 9.92 -0.05 -2.37
C VAL A 98 10.60 1.30 -2.31
N CYS A 99 10.83 1.94 -3.46
CA CYS A 99 11.54 3.20 -3.54
C CYS A 99 11.12 4.01 -4.77
N ASN A 100 11.56 5.28 -4.84
CA ASN A 100 11.36 6.10 -6.04
C ASN A 100 12.34 5.74 -7.16
N GLN A 101 12.08 6.24 -8.38
CA GLN A 101 12.89 5.93 -9.57
C GLN A 101 14.37 6.28 -9.44
N ALA A 102 14.70 7.38 -8.74
CA ALA A 102 16.09 7.80 -8.57
C ALA A 102 16.86 6.84 -7.64
N ILE A 103 16.20 6.29 -6.62
CA ILE A 103 16.78 5.25 -5.76
C ILE A 103 16.83 3.92 -6.50
N PHE A 104 15.78 3.56 -7.24
CA PHE A 104 15.76 2.33 -8.04
C PHE A 104 16.95 2.26 -9.00
N GLY A 105 17.28 3.35 -9.69
CA GLY A 105 18.47 3.41 -10.56
C GLY A 105 19.79 3.12 -9.83
N ARG A 106 19.92 3.58 -8.58
CA ARG A 106 21.09 3.30 -7.73
C ARG A 106 21.12 1.83 -7.28
N LEU A 107 19.95 1.24 -7.00
CA LEU A 107 19.82 -0.18 -6.65
C LEU A 107 20.21 -1.13 -7.80
N ILE A 108 20.13 -0.70 -9.06
CA ILE A 108 20.62 -1.51 -10.19
C ILE A 108 22.12 -1.80 -9.99
N SER A 109 22.93 -0.80 -9.65
CA SER A 109 24.37 -1.00 -9.39
C SER A 109 24.64 -1.90 -8.19
N TYR A 110 23.83 -1.78 -7.13
CA TYR A 110 23.91 -2.67 -5.97
C TYR A 110 23.67 -4.13 -6.36
N LYS A 111 22.63 -4.37 -7.16
CA LYS A 111 22.29 -5.69 -7.68
C LYS A 111 23.41 -6.27 -8.54
N GLU A 112 24.03 -5.47 -9.40
CA GLU A 112 25.15 -5.92 -10.25
C GLU A 112 26.36 -6.38 -9.43
N ILE A 113 26.65 -5.73 -8.30
CA ILE A 113 27.74 -6.09 -7.38
C ILE A 113 27.45 -7.41 -6.64
N HIS A 114 26.18 -7.67 -6.34
CA HIS A 114 25.71 -8.83 -5.58
C HIS A 114 25.06 -9.90 -6.48
N LYS A 115 25.48 -9.98 -7.75
CA LYS A 115 25.14 -11.12 -8.61
C LYS A 115 25.94 -12.33 -8.15
N ASP A 116 25.25 -13.38 -7.71
CA ASP A 116 25.76 -14.75 -7.77
C ASP A 116 25.97 -15.18 -9.23
#